data_AF-A0A6A0AN62-F1
#
_entry.id   AF-A0A6A0AN62-F1
#
_cell.length_a   1.000
_cell.length_b   1.000
_cell.length_c   1.000
_cell.angle_alpha   90.00
_cell.angle_beta   90.00
_cell.angle_gamma   90.00
#
_symmetry.space_group_name_H-M   'P 1'
#
loop_
_entity.id
_entity.type
_entity.pdbx_description
1 polymer ?
#
loop_
_entity_poly.entity_id
_entity_poly.type
_entity_poly.pdbx_seq_one_letter_code
_entity_poly.pdbx_strand_id
1 'polypeptide(L)'
;MTTHTLTINGEKVAITRESVLVAAADARPNVRPHRHGVLIGSVLWAPKDLLRTVIGNDDLGNVDSPRAMKAFNILGFQTFTETVYTADGLPFVHPDNQLRTQEGARP
;
A
#
# COMPACT_ATOMS: atom_id res chain seq x y z
N MET A 1 6.58 3.71 17.30
CA MET A 1 5.50 3.13 16.46
C MET A 1 5.07 4.19 15.46
N THR A 2 5.19 3.91 14.15
CA THR A 2 4.78 4.86 13.10
C THR A 2 3.29 4.70 12.86
N THR A 3 2.53 5.75 13.16
CA THR A 3 1.08 5.83 12.95
C THR A 3 0.81 6.87 11.87
N HIS A 4 -0.07 6.55 10.94
CA HIS A 4 -0.52 7.50 9.92
C HIS A 4 -2.04 7.66 9.98
N THR A 5 -2.52 8.90 9.94
CA THR A 5 -3.94 9.20 9.97
C THR A 5 -4.42 9.61 8.58
N LEU A 6 -5.45 8.91 8.09
CA LEU A 6 -6.16 9.22 6.85
C LEU A 6 -7.52 9.82 7.17
N THR A 7 -8.00 10.73 6.31
CA THR A 7 -9.39 11.18 6.36
C THR A 7 -10.20 10.45 5.30
N ILE A 8 -11.17 9.66 5.73
CA ILE A 8 -12.02 8.79 4.91
C ILE A 8 -13.46 9.13 5.25
N ASN A 9 -14.24 9.55 4.25
CA ASN A 9 -15.63 9.98 4.46
C ASN A 9 -15.82 11.03 5.58
N GLY A 10 -14.82 11.90 5.79
CA GLY A 10 -14.82 12.90 6.86
C GLY A 10 -14.36 12.40 8.23
N GLU A 11 -14.20 11.08 8.39
CA GLU A 11 -13.68 10.45 9.61
C GLU A 11 -12.15 10.33 9.56
N LYS A 12 -11.49 10.53 10.71
CA LYS A 12 -10.05 10.31 10.87
C LYS A 12 -9.79 8.86 11.25
N VAL A 13 -9.26 8.08 10.31
CA VAL A 13 -8.87 6.69 10.51
C VAL A 13 -7.37 6.61 10.73
N ALA A 14 -6.94 6.05 11.86
CA ALA A 14 -5.53 5.79 12.14
C ALA A 14 -5.15 4.39 11.68
N ILE A 15 -4.07 4.29 10.90
CA ILE A 15 -3.46 3.02 10.50
C ILE A 15 -2.04 2.93 11.07
N THR A 16 -1.64 1.74 11.49
CA THR A 16 -0.30 1.47 12.02
C THR A 16 0.39 0.42 11.16
N ARG A 17 1.72 0.37 11.20
CA ARG A 17 2.47 -0.70 10.51
C ARG A 17 2.01 -2.09 10.94
N GLU A 18 1.72 -2.28 12.23
CA GLU A 18 1.26 -3.55 12.79
C GLU A 18 -0.14 -3.93 12.28
N SER A 19 -1.10 -2.99 12.23
CA SER A 19 -2.45 -3.28 11.72
C SER A 19 -2.42 -3.71 10.26
N VAL A 20 -1.50 -3.13 9.47
CA VAL A 20 -1.29 -3.52 8.07
C VAL A 20 -0.76 -4.95 7.95
N LEU A 21 0.23 -5.32 8.77
CA LEU A 21 0.82 -6.65 8.75
C LEU A 21 -0.17 -7.73 9.19
N VAL A 22 -0.96 -7.47 10.23
CA VAL A 22 -2.01 -8.40 10.70
C VAL A 22 -3.07 -8.60 9.62
N ALA A 23 -3.61 -7.52 9.07
CA ALA A 23 -4.64 -7.61 8.04
C ALA A 23 -4.16 -8.33 6.77
N ALA A 24 -2.91 -8.11 6.36
CA ALA A 24 -2.32 -8.79 5.21
C ALA A 24 -1.97 -10.26 5.47
N ALA A 25 -1.83 -10.68 6.72
CA ALA A 25 -1.64 -12.08 7.08
C ALA A 25 -2.96 -12.86 7.05
N ASP A 26 -4.06 -12.21 7.40
CA ASP A 26 -5.40 -12.81 7.47
C ASP A 26 -6.14 -12.81 6.12
N ALA A 27 -5.64 -12.09 5.12
CA ALA A 27 -6.29 -11.93 3.82
C ALA A 27 -5.33 -12.14 2.64
N ARG A 28 -5.90 -12.35 1.46
CA ARG A 28 -5.17 -12.39 0.19
C ARG A 28 -5.58 -11.20 -0.69
N PRO A 29 -4.69 -10.69 -1.54
CA PRO A 29 -5.06 -9.64 -2.49
C PRO A 29 -6.16 -10.15 -3.41
N ASN A 30 -7.24 -9.40 -3.52
CA ASN A 30 -8.33 -9.72 -4.44
C ASN A 30 -8.03 -9.19 -5.85
N VAL A 31 -7.21 -8.14 -5.92
CA VAL A 31 -6.90 -7.43 -7.16
C VAL A 31 -5.40 -7.41 -7.41
N ARG A 32 -5.00 -7.80 -8.63
CA ARG A 32 -3.62 -7.62 -9.09
C ARG A 32 -3.35 -6.13 -9.36
N PRO A 33 -2.35 -5.50 -8.72
CA PRO A 33 -2.03 -4.10 -8.95
C PRO A 33 -1.50 -3.85 -10.36
N HIS A 34 -2.19 -3.06 -11.18
CA HIS A 34 -1.76 -2.77 -12.56
C HIS A 34 -0.79 -1.59 -12.69
N ARG A 35 -0.80 -0.67 -11.72
CA ARG A 35 0.03 0.55 -11.75
C ARG A 35 0.69 0.75 -10.40
N HIS A 36 -0.10 1.04 -9.38
CA HIS A 36 0.38 1.22 -8.01
C HIS A 36 0.37 -0.09 -7.24
N GLY A 37 1.47 -0.42 -6.57
CA GLY A 37 1.62 -1.64 -5.77
C GLY A 37 2.28 -1.37 -4.41
N VAL A 38 1.92 -2.16 -3.40
CA VAL A 38 2.55 -2.18 -2.07
C VAL A 38 3.03 -3.59 -1.78
N LEU A 39 4.32 -3.75 -1.47
CA LEU A 39 4.88 -5.06 -1.09
C LEU A 39 4.69 -5.28 0.41
N ILE A 40 3.97 -6.35 0.76
CA ILE A 40 3.82 -6.82 2.13
C ILE A 40 4.35 -8.25 2.18
N GLY A 41 5.48 -8.46 2.88
CA GLY A 41 6.21 -9.72 2.83
C GLY A 41 6.64 -10.04 1.40
N SER A 42 6.13 -11.14 0.83
CA SER A 42 6.37 -11.55 -0.57
C SER A 42 5.18 -11.32 -1.49
N VAL A 43 4.15 -10.59 -1.04
CA VAL A 43 2.89 -10.42 -1.76
C VAL A 43 2.72 -8.97 -2.17
N LEU A 44 2.39 -8.76 -3.44
CA LEU A 44 2.12 -7.44 -3.98
C LEU A 44 0.62 -7.13 -3.94
N TRP A 45 0.26 -6.04 -3.26
CA TRP A 45 -1.11 -5.60 -3.08
C TRP A 45 -1.43 -4.36 -3.88
N ALA A 46 -2.65 -4.26 -4.39
CA ALA A 46 -3.21 -2.98 -4.82
C ALA A 46 -3.41 -2.08 -3.58
N PRO A 47 -2.87 -0.84 -3.54
CA PRO A 47 -2.91 0.00 -2.34
C PRO A 47 -4.32 0.23 -1.81
N LYS A 48 -5.30 0.47 -2.70
CA LYS A 48 -6.69 0.69 -2.30
C LYS A 48 -7.33 -0.58 -1.71
N ASP A 49 -7.02 -1.75 -2.29
CA ASP A 49 -7.53 -3.04 -1.82
C ASP A 49 -6.94 -3.36 -0.43
N LEU A 50 -5.63 -3.18 -0.26
CA LEU A 50 -4.97 -3.34 1.03
C LEU A 50 -5.57 -2.40 2.08
N LEU A 51 -5.79 -1.12 1.75
CA LEU A 51 -6.37 -0.18 2.70
C LEU A 51 -7.79 -0.58 3.13
N ARG A 52 -8.60 -1.10 2.21
CA ARG A 52 -9.92 -1.65 2.50
C ARG A 52 -9.83 -2.83 3.46
N THR A 53 -8.89 -3.75 3.23
CA THR A 53 -8.64 -4.89 4.13
C THR A 53 -8.21 -4.42 5.53
N VAL A 54 -7.31 -3.44 5.61
CA VAL A 54 -6.78 -2.92 6.89
C VAL A 54 -7.86 -2.24 7.72
N ILE A 55 -8.76 -1.50 7.08
CA ILE A 55 -9.82 -0.75 7.76
C ILE A 55 -11.03 -1.65 8.03
N GLY A 56 -11.21 -2.73 7.25
CA GLY A 56 -12.41 -3.56 7.30
C GLY A 56 -13.65 -2.86 6.75
N ASN A 57 -13.48 -1.87 5.86
CA ASN A 57 -14.58 -1.10 5.27
C ASN A 57 -14.44 -1.04 3.74
N ASP A 58 -15.50 -1.44 3.04
CA ASP A 58 -15.56 -1.44 1.58
C ASP A 58 -15.61 -0.03 0.98
N ASP A 59 -16.19 0.93 1.69
CA ASP A 59 -16.28 2.32 1.29
C ASP A 59 -15.12 3.15 1.86
N LEU A 60 -14.15 3.41 0.98
CA LEU A 60 -13.01 4.28 1.25
C LEU A 60 -13.25 5.72 0.78
N GLY A 61 -14.47 6.05 0.35
CA GLY A 61 -14.83 7.36 -0.18
C GLY A 61 -13.89 7.84 -1.27
N ASN A 62 -13.32 9.02 -1.03
CA ASN A 62 -12.41 9.71 -1.95
C ASN A 62 -10.95 9.23 -1.87
N VAL A 63 -10.65 8.13 -1.17
CA VAL A 63 -9.28 7.60 -1.16
C VAL A 63 -9.02 6.79 -2.44
N ASP A 64 -8.07 7.28 -3.23
CA ASP A 64 -7.55 6.62 -4.42
C ASP A 64 -6.27 5.82 -4.11
N SER A 65 -5.82 5.01 -5.08
CA SER A 65 -4.63 4.19 -4.92
C SER A 65 -3.35 5.01 -4.65
N PRO A 66 -3.10 6.17 -5.30
CA PRO A 66 -1.97 7.03 -4.95
C PRO A 66 -1.95 7.50 -3.50
N ARG A 67 -3.10 7.95 -2.97
CA ARG A 67 -3.20 8.41 -1.58
C ARG A 67 -3.00 7.28 -0.58
N ALA A 68 -3.59 6.12 -0.84
CA ALA A 68 -3.35 4.91 -0.05
C ALA A 68 -1.87 4.49 -0.10
N MET A 69 -1.27 4.47 -1.29
CA MET A 69 0.15 4.15 -1.48
C MET A 69 1.08 5.08 -0.69
N LYS A 70 0.81 6.40 -0.70
CA LYS A 70 1.58 7.36 0.10
C LYS A 70 1.52 7.05 1.59
N ALA A 71 0.35 6.65 2.10
CA ALA A 71 0.19 6.27 3.50
C ALA A 71 1.06 5.06 3.86
N PHE A 72 1.06 4.02 3.02
CA PHE A 72 1.90 2.84 3.23
C PHE A 72 3.40 3.14 3.12
N ASN A 73 3.80 4.02 2.20
CA ASN A 73 5.19 4.48 2.09
C ASN A 73 5.65 5.19 3.39
N ILE A 74 4.78 6.03 3.97
CA ILE A 74 5.07 6.71 5.25
C ILE A 74 5.20 5.69 6.40
N LEU A 75 4.45 4.59 6.37
CA LEU A 75 4.57 3.50 7.33
C LEU A 75 5.82 2.63 7.12
N GLY A 76 6.64 2.92 6.09
CA GLY A 76 7.89 2.22 5.77
C GLY A 76 7.70 0.97 4.92
N PHE A 77 6.56 0.81 4.24
CA PHE A 77 6.38 -0.25 3.26
C PHE A 77 6.95 0.15 1.91
N GLN A 78 7.49 -0.83 1.20
CA GLN A 78 7.98 -0.62 -0.16
C GLN A 78 6.78 -0.43 -1.09
N THR A 79 6.80 0.65 -1.85
CA THR A 79 5.71 1.04 -2.75
C THR A 79 6.23 1.34 -4.14
N PHE A 80 5.39 1.07 -5.14
CA PHE A 80 5.78 1.11 -6.54
C PHE A 80 4.74 1.85 -7.37
N THR A 81 5.20 2.72 -8.26
CA THR A 81 4.33 3.52 -9.13
C THR A 81 4.00 2.84 -10.45
N GLU A 82 4.78 1.81 -10.81
CA GLU A 82 4.54 0.96 -11.98
C GLU A 82 4.87 -0.49 -11.62
N THR A 83 3.88 -1.36 -11.80
CA THR A 83 4.03 -2.81 -11.62
C THR A 83 3.97 -3.46 -13.00
N VAL A 84 5.04 -4.14 -13.41
CA VAL A 84 5.06 -4.94 -14.63
C VAL A 84 4.83 -6.40 -14.22
N TYR A 85 4.24 -7.22 -15.09
CA TYR A 85 4.09 -8.65 -14.83
C TYR A 85 4.90 -9.43 -15.86
N THR A 86 5.56 -10.47 -15.38
CA THR A 86 6.11 -11.51 -16.25
C THR A 86 4.97 -12.25 -16.96
N ALA A 87 5.28 -12.97 -18.05
CA ALA A 87 4.30 -13.77 -18.77
C ALA A 87 3.60 -14.80 -17.87
N ASP A 88 4.29 -15.30 -16.85
CA ASP A 88 3.78 -16.25 -15.85
C ASP A 88 2.93 -15.58 -14.76
N GLY A 89 2.70 -14.27 -14.88
CA GLY A 89 1.86 -13.49 -13.98
C GLY A 89 2.52 -13.16 -12.63
N LEU A 90 3.83 -13.33 -12.50
CA LEU A 90 4.56 -12.87 -11.32
C LEU A 90 4.85 -11.36 -11.42
N PRO A 91 4.69 -10.60 -10.33
CA PRO A 91 5.00 -9.18 -10.33
C PRO A 91 6.51 -8.97 -10.50
N PHE A 92 6.88 -8.29 -11.58
CA PHE A 92 8.19 -7.73 -11.79
C PHE A 92 8.14 -6.25 -11.47
N VAL A 93 8.88 -5.83 -10.44
CA VAL A 93 8.97 -4.42 -10.12
C VAL A 93 10.36 -3.91 -10.45
N HIS A 94 10.43 -2.94 -11.37
CA HIS A 94 11.69 -2.28 -11.66
C HIS A 94 12.14 -1.48 -10.42
N PRO A 95 13.39 -1.65 -9.97
CA PRO A 95 13.89 -0.97 -8.76
C PRO A 95 13.80 0.56 -8.86
N ASP A 96 13.91 1.13 -10.07
CA ASP A 96 13.78 2.57 -10.31
C ASP A 96 12.35 3.11 -10.14
N ASN A 97 11.34 2.23 -10.07
CA ASN A 97 9.92 2.59 -9.93
C ASN A 97 9.47 2.66 -8.47
N GLN A 98 10.41 2.62 -7.53
CA GLN A 98 10.12 2.80 -6.11
C GLN A 98 9.87 4.27 -5.81
N LEU A 99 8.82 4.54 -5.04
CA LEU A 99 8.70 5.84 -4.39
C LEU A 99 9.90 6.01 -3.48
N ARG A 100 10.69 7.07 -3.69
CA ARG A 100 11.80 7.42 -2.80
C ARG A 100 11.26 7.50 -1.37
N THR A 101 11.68 6.56 -0.53
CA THR A 101 11.45 6.63 0.91
C THR A 101 12.16 7.90 1.39
N GLN A 102 11.49 8.76 2.16
CA GLN A 102 12.06 10.01 2.66
C GLN A 102 13.22 9.81 3.67
N GLU A 103 13.82 8.64 3.76
CA GLU A 103 14.95 8.34 4.66
C GLU A 103 16.33 8.65 4.04
N GLY A 104 16.41 9.05 2.76
CA GLY A 104 17.69 9.30 2.08
C GLY A 104 18.02 10.77 1.77
N ALA A 105 17.17 11.73 2.13
CA ALA A 105 17.37 13.15 1.77
C ALA A 105 18.00 13.95 2.92
N ARG A 106 19.25 13.66 3.27
CA ARG A 106 20.22 14.57 3.91
C ARG A 106 21.64 14.10 3.55
N PRO A 107 22.64 15.00 3.42
CA PRO A 107 22.66 16.42 3.76
C PRO A 107 22.51 17.39 2.58
#